data_AF-A0AAJ2HVF2-F1
#
_entry.id   AF-A0AAJ2HVF2-F1
#
_cell.length_a   1.000
_cell.length_b   1.000
_cell.length_c   1.000
_cell.angle_alpha   90.00
_cell.angle_beta   90.00
_cell.angle_gamma   90.00
#
_symmetry.space_group_name_H-M   'P 1'
#
loop_
_entity.id
_entity.type
_entity.pdbx_description
1 polymer ?
#
loop_
_entity_poly.entity_id
_entity_poly.type
_entity_poly.pdbx_seq_one_letter_code
_entity_poly.pdbx_strand_id
1 'polypeptide(L)'
;MASNALLDGLLTRFDHPLAGRLDITYEALTLPGDPDQVLFVYAGRTDTDLEKPRILASWSSEHSDPSVTNAAANQPPTATP
;
A
#
# COMPACT_ATOMS: atom_id res chain seq x y z
N MET A 1 10.22 15.69 -15.59
CA MET A 1 9.70 14.42 -16.17
C MET A 1 10.60 13.29 -15.70
N ALA A 2 10.46 12.89 -14.42
CA ALA A 2 11.29 11.84 -13.84
C ALA A 2 10.96 10.51 -14.53
N SER A 3 12.01 9.80 -14.93
CA SER A 3 11.96 8.61 -15.76
C SER A 3 11.19 7.47 -15.08
N ASN A 4 10.06 7.07 -15.67
CA ASN A 4 9.28 5.89 -15.29
C ASN A 4 9.89 4.58 -15.83
N ALA A 5 11.05 4.67 -16.50
CA ALA A 5 11.72 3.53 -17.13
C ALA A 5 12.46 2.62 -16.11
N LEU A 6 12.76 3.12 -14.91
CA LEU A 6 13.36 2.29 -13.85
C LEU A 6 12.36 1.27 -13.27
N LEU A 7 11.05 1.56 -13.37
CA LEU A 7 9.98 0.70 -12.85
C LEU A 7 9.53 -0.39 -13.83
N ASP A 8 9.98 -0.37 -15.09
CA ASP A 8 9.70 -1.44 -16.06
C ASP A 8 10.20 -2.80 -15.58
N GLY A 9 11.34 -2.83 -14.87
CA GLY A 9 11.93 -4.06 -14.34
C GLY A 9 11.26 -4.61 -13.08
N LEU A 10 10.36 -3.85 -12.44
CA LEU A 10 9.67 -4.24 -11.19
C LEU A 10 8.18 -4.52 -11.40
N LEU A 11 7.71 -4.53 -12.65
CA LEU A 11 6.32 -4.79 -12.96
C LEU A 11 5.97 -6.26 -12.73
N THR A 12 5.09 -6.49 -11.76
CA THR A 12 4.51 -7.77 -11.42
C THR A 12 3.08 -7.84 -11.94
N ARG A 13 2.76 -8.97 -12.57
CA ARG A 13 1.42 -9.26 -13.07
C ARG A 13 0.75 -10.32 -12.22
N PHE A 14 -0.44 -10.01 -11.73
CA PHE A 14 -1.20 -10.90 -10.86
C PHE A 14 -2.63 -11.04 -11.36
N ASP A 15 -3.05 -12.27 -11.66
CA ASP A 15 -4.42 -12.57 -12.07
C ASP A 15 -5.28 -12.85 -10.84
N HIS A 16 -5.89 -11.80 -10.28
CA HIS A 16 -6.76 -11.91 -9.12
C HIS A 16 -8.09 -12.57 -9.52
N PRO A 17 -8.58 -13.59 -8.77
CA PRO A 17 -9.74 -14.41 -9.18
C PRO A 17 -11.03 -13.60 -9.38
N LEU A 18 -11.20 -12.50 -8.66
CA LEU A 18 -12.38 -11.63 -8.74
C LEU A 18 -12.13 -10.26 -9.42
N ALA A 19 -11.07 -9.53 -9.06
CA ALA A 19 -10.76 -8.23 -9.67
C ALA A 19 -10.18 -8.32 -11.10
N GLY A 20 -9.74 -9.51 -11.53
CA GLY A 20 -9.06 -9.71 -12.81
C GLY A 20 -7.57 -9.38 -12.72
N ARG A 21 -6.97 -9.05 -13.86
CA ARG A 21 -5.53 -8.82 -13.95
C ARG A 21 -5.10 -7.49 -13.33
N LEU A 22 -4.11 -7.54 -12.45
CA LEU A 22 -3.41 -6.41 -11.86
C LEU A 22 -2.00 -6.33 -12.43
N ASP A 23 -1.60 -5.14 -12.89
CA ASP A 23 -0.22 -4.81 -13.25
C ASP A 23 0.30 -3.81 -12.20
N ILE A 24 1.15 -4.27 -11.28
CA ILE A 24 1.63 -3.50 -10.11
C ILE A 24 3.15 -3.56 -10.00
N THR A 25 3.76 -2.52 -9.44
CA THR A 25 5.16 -2.52 -9.00
C THR A 25 5.22 -2.81 -7.51
N TYR A 26 6.32 -3.40 -7.07
CA TYR A 26 6.55 -3.77 -5.67
C TYR A 26 7.85 -3.17 -5.15
N GLU A 27 7.79 -2.64 -3.93
CA GLU A 27 8.95 -2.14 -3.21
C GLU A 27 8.89 -2.54 -1.73
N ALA A 28 10.04 -2.92 -1.17
CA ALA A 28 10.21 -3.23 0.24
C ALA A 28 11.12 -2.18 0.88
N LEU A 29 10.61 -1.46 1.88
CA LEU A 29 11.28 -0.35 2.54
C LEU A 29 11.47 -0.68 4.03
N THR A 30 12.71 -0.75 4.51
CA THR A 30 12.98 -0.79 5.95
C THR A 30 12.63 0.54 6.58
N LEU A 31 11.91 0.53 7.71
CA LEU A 31 11.47 1.78 8.32
C LEU A 31 12.58 2.49 9.10
N PRO A 32 12.72 3.82 8.96
CA PRO A 32 13.64 4.61 9.76
C PRO A 32 13.07 4.78 11.18
N GLY A 33 13.41 3.84 12.07
CA GLY A 33 12.97 3.85 13.46
C GLY A 33 12.89 2.45 14.07
N ASP A 34 12.68 1.45 13.22
CA ASP A 34 12.69 0.03 13.60
C ASP A 34 13.24 -0.81 12.44
N PRO A 35 14.47 -1.35 12.55
CA PRO A 35 15.08 -2.15 11.49
C PRO A 35 14.41 -3.51 11.27
N ASP A 36 13.62 -3.99 12.24
CA ASP A 36 12.87 -5.24 12.12
C ASP A 36 11.53 -5.04 11.40
N GLN A 37 11.15 -3.80 11.10
CA GLN A 37 9.94 -3.47 10.37
C GLN A 37 10.21 -3.16 8.89
N VAL A 38 9.43 -3.82 8.02
CA VAL A 38 9.47 -3.60 6.56
C VAL A 38 8.09 -3.17 6.08
N LEU A 39 8.04 -2.05 5.37
CA LEU A 39 6.87 -1.58 4.63
C LEU A 39 6.92 -2.13 3.21
N PHE A 40 5.85 -2.81 2.80
CA PHE A 40 5.67 -3.27 1.43
C PHE A 40 4.71 -2.33 0.70
N VAL A 41 5.18 -1.73 -0.39
CA VAL A 41 4.40 -0.81 -1.22
C VAL A 41 4.09 -1.48 -2.55
N TYR A 42 2.80 -1.50 -2.89
CA TYR A 42 2.30 -1.95 -4.19
C TYR A 42 1.71 -0.74 -4.92
N ALA A 43 2.18 -0.45 -6.14
CA ALA A 43 1.74 0.73 -6.89
C ALA A 43 1.40 0.39 -8.35
N GLY A 44 0.45 1.13 -8.93
CA GLY A 44 0.20 1.11 -10.38
C GLY A 44 1.15 2.06 -11.11
N ARG A 45 1.50 1.77 -12.36
CA ARG A 45 2.37 2.65 -13.16
C ARG A 45 1.62 3.81 -13.78
N THR A 46 0.35 3.57 -14.05
CA THR A 46 -0.62 4.53 -14.58
C THR A 46 -1.85 4.54 -13.69
N ASP A 47 -2.69 5.58 -13.80
CA ASP A 47 -3.94 5.62 -13.04
C ASP A 47 -4.89 4.48 -13.44
N THR A 48 -4.86 4.06 -14.72
CA THR A 48 -5.61 2.89 -15.20
C THR A 48 -5.21 1.60 -14.48
N ASP A 49 -3.94 1.44 -14.12
CA ASP A 49 -3.46 0.26 -13.38
C ASP A 49 -4.02 0.22 -11.94
N LEU A 50 -4.47 1.37 -11.41
CA LEU A 50 -5.05 1.48 -10.08
C LEU A 50 -6.53 1.11 -10.01
N GLU A 51 -7.23 0.99 -11.15
CA GLU A 51 -8.67 0.69 -11.18
C GLU A 51 -8.99 -0.64 -10.46
N LYS A 52 -8.20 -1.68 -10.69
CA LYS A 52 -8.40 -2.99 -10.03
C LYS A 52 -8.04 -2.96 -8.54
N PRO A 53 -6.90 -2.39 -8.11
CA PRO A 53 -6.61 -2.12 -6.70
C PRO A 53 -7.71 -1.33 -5.98
N ARG A 54 -8.32 -0.31 -6.62
CA ARG A 54 -9.41 0.47 -6.01
C ARG A 54 -10.64 -0.39 -5.71
N ILE A 55 -10.98 -1.34 -6.59
CA ILE A 55 -12.05 -2.30 -6.35
C ILE A 55 -11.73 -3.20 -5.14
N LEU A 56 -10.50 -3.69 -5.01
CA LEU A 56 -10.11 -4.48 -3.85
C LEU A 56 -10.14 -3.65 -2.56
N ALA A 57 -9.73 -2.38 -2.63
CA ALA A 57 -9.72 -1.46 -1.49
C ALA A 57 -11.14 -1.15 -0.98
N SER A 58 -12.14 -1.09 -1.86
CA SER A 58 -13.52 -0.85 -1.43
C SER A 58 -14.03 -1.96 -0.51
N TRP A 59 -13.65 -3.22 -0.74
CA TRP A 59 -14.02 -4.34 0.14
C TRP A 59 -13.37 -4.24 1.52
N SER A 60 -12.12 -3.75 1.59
CA SER A 60 -11.47 -3.50 2.87
C SER A 60 -12.11 -2.36 3.65
N SER A 61 -12.74 -1.40 2.96
CA SER A 61 -13.36 -0.23 3.58
C SER A 61 -14.64 -0.60 4.35
N GLU A 62 -15.28 -1.72 4.01
CA GLU A 62 -16.41 -2.26 4.76
C GLU A 62 -15.99 -2.82 6.14
N HIS A 63 -14.70 -3.14 6.32
CA HIS A 63 -14.15 -3.72 7.54
C HIS A 63 -13.31 -2.75 8.39
N SER A 64 -13.13 -1.51 7.92
CA SER A 64 -12.44 -0.47 8.69
C SER A 64 -13.32 0.02 9.84
N ASP A 65 -13.11 -0.52 11.03
CA ASP A 65 -13.67 0.04 12.25
C ASP A 65 -13.05 1.45 12.46
N PRO A 66 -13.85 2.53 12.41
CA PRO A 66 -13.33 3.90 12.52
C PRO A 66 -12.68 4.19 13.90
N SER A 67 -12.87 3.31 14.89
CA SER A 67 -12.23 3.45 16.20
C SER A 67 -10.71 3.19 16.17
N VAL A 68 -10.22 2.35 15.26
CA VAL A 68 -8.78 2.01 15.17
C VAL A 68 -7.98 3.14 14.51
N THR A 69 -8.56 3.81 13.51
CA THR A 69 -7.92 4.94 12.82
C THR A 69 -7.78 6.17 13.73
N ASN A 70 -8.73 6.43 14.62
CA ASN A 70 -8.66 7.56 15.56
C ASN A 70 -7.77 7.29 16.79
N ALA A 71 -7.57 6.02 17.17
CA ALA A 71 -6.75 5.66 18.34
C ALA A 71 -5.26 6.00 18.13
N ALA A 72 -4.72 5.77 16.93
CA ALA A 72 -3.33 6.08 16.60
C ALA A 72 -3.03 7.59 16.51
N ALA A 73 -4.02 8.40 16.11
CA ALA A 73 -3.89 9.85 15.99
C ALA A 73 -4.05 10.59 17.34
N ASN A 74 -4.71 9.96 18.32
CA ASN A 74 -5.02 10.56 19.62
C ASN A 74 -4.23 9.99 20.80
N GLN A 75 -3.16 9.19 20.58
CA GLN A 75 -2.27 8.83 21.68
C GLN A 75 -1.44 10.06 22.12
N PRO A 76 -1.62 10.61 23.33
CA PRO A 76 -0.66 11.56 23.88
C PRO A 76 0.72 10.88 23.97
N PRO A 77 1.83 11.59 23.76
CA PRO A 77 3.16 11.00 23.88
C PRO A 77 3.28 10.37 25.27
N THR A 78 3.54 9.06 25.30
CA THR A 78 3.79 8.33 26.54
C THR A 78 4.99 8.98 27.22
N ALA A 79 4.73 9.85 28.19
CA ALA A 79 5.75 10.35 29.10
C ALA A 79 6.21 9.15 29.93
N THR A 80 7.36 8.59 29.55
CA THR A 80 8.04 7.57 30.34
C THR A 80 8.63 8.28 31.57
N PRO A 81 8.39 7.80 32.81
CA PRO A 81 8.98 8.37 34.01
C PRO A 81 10.50 8.15 34.09
#